data_AF-A0A1T4L936-F1
#
_entry.id   AF-A0A1T4L936-F1
#
_cell.length_a   1.000
_cell.length_b   1.000
_cell.length_c   1.000
_cell.angle_alpha   90.00
_cell.angle_beta   90.00
_cell.angle_gamma   90.00
#
_symmetry.space_group_name_H-M   'P 1'
#
loop_
_entity.id
_entity.type
_entity.pdbx_description
1 polymer ?
#
loop_
_entity_poly.entity_id
_entity_poly.type
_entity_poly.pdbx_seq_one_letter_code
_entity_poly.pdbx_strand_id
1 'polypeptide(L)'
;MSIEKILKKVILIVSCLFLILSVVLFFVFLFNRNYFNSSFQLDVDLAEKFGAFFSGLVGTSATIAGSLLVVLVFLYQNQQFRVSKIENTFYKMVDYHRENLRNMEFSTKNETFSGQKAFVNFKLYLFKCQNLVKQANQKLTNQESDNQGLPKEEILDLSFMIFFFGIDLKWKSFSDELLAKYKKYPHLLDELYRLAQKDFNLPNQTALSTYFRNLYNAISLIDGNNDLSQKEKYNYIKSLRAQLSNNELCLLYFDIMSRYGTKWRKKHLVEKYKFLKNLPPKFCNGFEPKDDFKLEYESEEYN
;
A
#
# COMPACT_ATOMS: atom_id res chain seq x y z
N MET A 1 11.57 0.26 21.55
CA MET A 1 10.18 0.15 22.07
C MET A 1 9.64 1.58 22.20
N SER A 2 8.54 1.93 21.52
CA SER A 2 8.02 3.32 21.53
C SER A 2 7.71 3.78 22.95
N ILE A 3 8.05 5.04 23.29
CA ILE A 3 7.79 5.68 24.60
C ILE A 3 6.34 5.46 25.05
N GLU A 4 5.39 5.48 24.12
CA GLU A 4 3.97 5.24 24.37
C GLU A 4 3.68 3.85 24.95
N LYS A 5 4.42 2.80 24.52
CA LYS A 5 4.27 1.45 25.07
C LYS A 5 4.80 1.34 26.50
N ILE A 6 5.86 2.09 26.82
CA ILE A 6 6.41 2.13 28.18
C ILE A 6 5.40 2.85 29.09
N LEU A 7 4.90 4.00 28.66
CA LEU A 7 3.92 4.78 29.41
C LEU A 7 2.65 3.97 29.73
N LYS A 8 2.09 3.28 28.74
CA LYS A 8 0.91 2.39 28.93
C LYS A 8 1.17 1.31 29.99
N LYS A 9 2.35 0.69 30.00
CA LYS A 9 2.74 -0.32 31.00
C LYS A 9 2.89 0.29 32.40
N VAL A 10 3.53 1.46 32.51
CA VAL A 10 3.71 2.15 33.79
C VAL A 10 2.36 2.52 34.39
N ILE A 11 1.46 3.12 33.60
CA ILE A 11 0.11 3.47 34.06
C ILE A 11 -0.63 2.23 34.57
N LEU A 12 -0.59 1.12 33.83
CA LEU A 12 -1.23 -0.13 34.25
C LEU A 12 -0.68 -0.65 35.58
N ILE A 13 0.65 -0.67 35.75
CA ILE A 13 1.29 -1.13 36.99
C ILE A 13 0.88 -0.24 38.17
N VAL A 14 0.92 1.08 37.99
CA VAL A 14 0.54 2.04 39.05
C VAL A 14 -0.94 1.89 39.41
N SER A 15 -1.84 1.75 38.44
CA SER A 15 -3.26 1.44 38.69
C SER A 15 -3.45 0.16 39.51
N CYS A 16 -2.74 -0.92 39.17
CA CYS A 16 -2.81 -2.16 39.91
C CYS A 16 -2.29 -2.01 41.34
N LEU A 17 -1.21 -1.26 41.56
CA LEU A 17 -0.68 -1.01 42.90
C LEU A 17 -1.69 -0.27 43.79
N PHE A 18 -2.36 0.75 43.27
CA PHE A 18 -3.40 1.47 44.02
C PHE A 18 -4.63 0.59 44.30
N LEU A 19 -5.04 -0.27 43.37
CA LEU A 19 -6.12 -1.24 43.60
C LEU A 19 -5.76 -2.25 44.69
N ILE A 20 -4.55 -2.81 44.63
CA ILE A 20 -4.06 -3.74 45.65
C ILE A 20 -4.00 -3.05 47.00
N LEU A 21 -3.49 -1.81 47.06
CA LEU A 21 -3.48 -1.01 48.28
C LEU A 21 -4.89 -0.82 48.83
N SER A 22 -5.87 -0.46 48.00
CA SER A 22 -7.28 -0.34 48.41
C SER A 22 -7.82 -1.65 49.02
N VAL A 23 -7.53 -2.78 48.39
CA VAL A 23 -7.99 -4.11 48.85
C VAL A 23 -7.31 -4.50 50.17
N VAL A 24 -6.00 -4.28 50.29
CA VAL A 24 -5.25 -4.55 51.52
C VAL A 24 -5.77 -3.70 52.67
N LEU A 25 -5.97 -2.40 52.46
CA LEU A 25 -6.51 -1.49 53.46
C LEU A 25 -7.92 -1.90 53.91
N PHE A 26 -8.76 -2.35 52.97
CA PHE A 26 -10.08 -2.88 53.29
C PHE A 26 -10.02 -4.10 54.21
N PHE A 27 -9.17 -5.09 53.89
CA PHE A 27 -9.05 -6.30 54.72
C PHE A 27 -8.38 -6.04 56.07
N VAL A 28 -7.34 -5.21 56.12
CA VAL A 28 -6.69 -4.81 57.40
C VAL A 28 -7.72 -4.19 58.34
N PHE A 29 -8.63 -3.38 57.81
CA PHE A 29 -9.67 -2.74 58.60
C PHE A 29 -10.77 -3.73 59.01
N LEU A 30 -11.26 -4.56 58.08
CA LEU A 30 -12.34 -5.51 58.32
C LEU A 30 -11.99 -6.54 59.42
N PHE A 31 -10.73 -6.95 59.53
CA PHE A 31 -10.26 -7.91 60.53
C PHE A 31 -9.69 -7.27 61.81
N ASN A 32 -9.72 -5.94 61.92
CA ASN A 32 -9.28 -5.28 63.14
C ASN A 32 -10.31 -5.49 64.25
N ARG A 33 -9.87 -6.12 65.36
CA ARG A 33 -10.71 -6.48 66.52
C ARG A 33 -11.46 -5.32 67.14
N ASN A 34 -10.97 -4.09 66.99
CA ASN A 34 -11.65 -2.91 67.48
C ASN A 34 -12.96 -2.62 66.72
N TYR A 35 -13.10 -3.14 65.49
CA TYR A 35 -14.24 -2.91 64.59
C TYR A 35 -15.15 -4.13 64.44
N PHE A 36 -14.73 -5.31 64.89
CA PHE A 36 -15.50 -6.55 64.80
C PHE A 36 -15.90 -7.05 66.19
N ASN A 37 -17.16 -6.82 66.58
CA ASN A 37 -17.73 -7.32 67.83
C ASN A 37 -18.69 -8.50 67.55
N SER A 38 -18.47 -9.65 68.21
CA SER A 38 -19.32 -10.85 68.06
C SER A 38 -20.72 -10.69 68.66
N SER A 39 -21.02 -9.57 69.31
CA SER A 39 -22.32 -9.28 69.92
C SER A 39 -23.43 -8.91 68.93
N PHE A 40 -23.14 -8.80 67.62
CA PHE A 40 -24.08 -8.38 66.56
C PHE A 40 -24.77 -7.00 66.80
N GLN A 41 -24.32 -6.21 67.78
CA GLN A 41 -24.77 -4.84 68.01
C GLN A 41 -23.90 -3.86 67.22
N LEU A 42 -24.53 -3.00 66.43
CA LEU A 42 -23.85 -1.98 65.63
C LEU A 42 -23.52 -0.76 66.50
N ASP A 43 -22.24 -0.42 66.63
CA ASP A 43 -21.79 0.84 67.21
C ASP A 43 -21.78 1.93 66.13
N VAL A 44 -22.66 2.92 66.29
CA VAL A 44 -22.89 3.99 65.31
C VAL A 44 -21.66 4.91 65.17
N ASP A 45 -20.98 5.26 66.27
CA ASP A 45 -19.80 6.15 66.25
C ASP A 45 -18.61 5.44 65.58
N LEU A 46 -18.46 4.15 65.85
CA LEU A 46 -17.45 3.33 65.23
C LEU A 46 -17.69 3.12 63.72
N ALA A 47 -18.95 2.90 63.33
CA ALA A 47 -19.36 2.81 61.94
C ALA A 47 -19.15 4.12 61.18
N GLU A 48 -19.40 5.26 61.83
CA GLU A 48 -19.15 6.60 61.26
C GLU A 48 -17.65 6.84 61.01
N LYS A 49 -16.79 6.51 61.98
CA LYS A 49 -15.32 6.57 61.84
C LYS A 49 -14.81 5.63 60.74
N PHE A 50 -15.37 4.42 60.64
CA PHE A 50 -15.06 3.52 59.54
C PHE A 50 -15.46 4.11 58.20
N GLY A 51 -16.67 4.64 58.08
CA GLY A 51 -17.17 5.26 56.85
C GLY A 51 -16.27 6.42 56.40
N ALA A 52 -15.81 7.26 57.32
CA ALA A 52 -14.88 8.35 57.04
C ALA A 52 -13.50 7.86 56.56
N PHE A 53 -12.92 6.85 57.22
CA PHE A 53 -11.65 6.26 56.77
C PHE A 53 -11.78 5.53 55.43
N PHE A 54 -12.83 4.73 55.27
CA PHE A 54 -13.06 3.95 54.06
C PHE A 54 -13.30 4.87 52.86
N SER A 55 -14.16 5.87 52.99
CA SER A 55 -14.37 6.85 51.92
C SER A 55 -13.14 7.74 51.67
N GLY A 56 -12.43 8.15 52.72
CA GLY A 56 -11.28 9.04 52.61
C GLY A 56 -10.04 8.38 52.02
N LEU A 57 -9.63 7.22 52.56
CA LEU A 57 -8.38 6.55 52.17
C LEU A 57 -8.63 5.53 51.05
N VAL A 58 -9.53 4.57 51.28
CA VAL A 58 -9.82 3.47 50.32
C VAL A 58 -10.54 4.00 49.09
N GLY A 59 -11.48 4.93 49.28
CA GLY A 59 -12.17 5.63 48.20
C GLY A 59 -11.21 6.41 47.33
N THR A 60 -10.34 7.24 47.91
CA THR A 60 -9.36 8.03 47.15
C THR A 60 -8.37 7.14 46.39
N SER A 61 -7.83 6.08 47.00
CA SER A 61 -6.92 5.17 46.27
C SER A 61 -7.64 4.44 45.14
N ALA A 62 -8.90 4.04 45.34
CA ALA A 62 -9.73 3.47 44.28
C ALA A 62 -10.04 4.48 43.16
N THR A 63 -10.34 5.74 43.50
CA THR A 63 -10.55 6.82 42.53
C THR A 63 -9.29 7.08 41.72
N ILE A 64 -8.11 7.16 42.34
CA ILE A 64 -6.83 7.33 41.62
C ILE A 64 -6.61 6.17 40.64
N ALA A 65 -6.80 4.93 41.10
CA ALA A 65 -6.67 3.77 40.23
C ALA A 65 -7.65 3.82 39.05
N GLY A 66 -8.91 4.15 39.32
CA GLY A 66 -9.97 4.30 38.32
C GLY A 66 -9.64 5.38 37.29
N SER A 67 -9.22 6.56 37.73
CA SER A 67 -8.81 7.66 36.84
C SER A 67 -7.64 7.26 35.95
N LEU A 68 -6.63 6.57 36.49
CA LEU A 68 -5.50 6.06 35.69
C LEU A 68 -5.93 5.00 34.67
N LEU A 69 -6.86 4.11 35.03
CA LEU A 69 -7.43 3.13 34.11
C LEU A 69 -8.22 3.82 32.98
N VAL A 70 -9.00 4.87 33.29
CA VAL A 70 -9.70 5.67 32.27
C VAL A 70 -8.69 6.30 31.31
N VAL A 71 -7.59 6.86 31.80
CA VAL A 71 -6.51 7.39 30.95
C VAL A 71 -5.94 6.27 30.06
N LEU A 72 -5.69 5.08 30.59
CA LEU A 72 -5.20 3.93 29.82
C LEU A 72 -6.19 3.54 28.70
N VAL A 73 -7.48 3.47 29.03
CA VAL A 73 -8.55 3.19 28.06
C VAL A 73 -8.56 4.25 26.96
N PHE A 74 -8.49 5.53 27.31
CA PHE A 74 -8.44 6.63 26.34
C PHE A 74 -7.22 6.53 25.40
N LEU A 75 -6.03 6.18 25.93
CA LEU A 75 -4.83 5.97 25.11
C LEU A 75 -4.96 4.79 24.14
N TYR A 76 -5.66 3.72 24.55
CA TYR A 76 -5.96 2.59 23.66
C TYR A 76 -6.98 2.99 22.60
N GLN A 77 -8.05 3.70 22.98
CA GLN A 77 -9.07 4.22 22.07
C GLN A 77 -8.48 5.17 21.03
N ASN A 78 -7.59 6.08 21.42
CA ASN A 78 -6.94 7.00 20.48
C ASN A 78 -6.07 6.24 19.45
N GLN A 79 -5.37 5.18 19.87
CA GLN A 79 -4.62 4.33 18.94
C GLN A 79 -5.57 3.61 17.97
N GLN A 80 -6.66 3.02 18.46
CA GLN A 80 -7.67 2.37 17.63
C GLN A 80 -8.32 3.36 16.66
N PHE A 81 -8.61 4.58 17.11
CA PHE A 81 -9.14 5.64 16.26
C PHE A 81 -8.20 6.00 15.11
N ARG A 82 -6.89 6.08 15.36
CA ARG A 82 -5.89 6.29 14.29
C ARG A 82 -5.94 5.16 13.27
N VAL A 83 -5.92 3.90 13.73
CA VAL A 83 -6.01 2.71 12.87
C VAL A 83 -7.29 2.73 12.04
N SER A 84 -8.46 2.96 12.66
CA SER A 84 -9.74 3.06 11.94
C SER A 84 -9.75 4.21 10.92
N LYS A 85 -9.13 5.36 11.22
CA LYS A 85 -9.02 6.47 10.24
C LYS A 85 -8.19 6.07 9.03
N ILE A 86 -7.08 5.36 9.24
CA ILE A 86 -6.22 4.85 8.16
C ILE A 86 -6.99 3.82 7.33
N GLU A 87 -7.66 2.87 7.97
CA GLU A 87 -8.46 1.83 7.32
C GLU A 87 -9.56 2.44 6.44
N ASN A 88 -10.35 3.38 6.99
CA ASN A 88 -11.40 4.07 6.24
C ASN A 88 -10.82 4.86 5.05
N THR A 89 -9.69 5.53 5.24
CA THR A 89 -9.02 6.26 4.16
C THR A 89 -8.53 5.29 3.07
N PHE A 90 -7.96 4.15 3.47
CA PHE A 90 -7.50 3.13 2.54
C PHE A 90 -8.65 2.56 1.72
N TYR A 91 -9.75 2.13 2.34
CA TYR A 91 -10.89 1.61 1.59
C TYR A 91 -11.54 2.65 0.68
N LYS A 92 -11.57 3.93 1.10
CA LYS A 92 -12.00 5.02 0.22
C LYS A 92 -11.07 5.18 -1.00
N MET A 93 -9.77 4.97 -0.85
CA MET A 93 -8.84 4.96 -1.99
C MET A 93 -9.03 3.72 -2.88
N VAL A 94 -9.37 2.57 -2.30
CA VAL A 94 -9.76 1.36 -3.05
C VAL A 94 -11.04 1.62 -3.86
N ASP A 95 -12.01 2.33 -3.30
CA ASP A 95 -13.23 2.70 -4.02
C ASP A 95 -12.92 3.66 -5.19
N TYR A 96 -12.08 4.68 -4.97
CA TYR A 96 -11.60 5.54 -6.05
C TYR A 96 -10.81 4.78 -7.11
N HIS A 97 -10.05 3.75 -6.73
CA HIS A 97 -9.37 2.88 -7.67
C HIS A 97 -10.36 2.13 -8.58
N ARG A 98 -11.44 1.57 -8.01
CA ARG A 98 -12.52 0.93 -8.77
C ARG A 98 -13.25 1.92 -9.67
N GLU A 99 -13.46 3.14 -9.20
CA GLU A 99 -14.08 4.19 -10.01
C GLU A 99 -13.18 4.58 -11.20
N ASN A 100 -11.88 4.75 -10.97
CA ASN A 100 -10.89 4.96 -12.04
C ASN A 100 -10.89 3.80 -13.05
N LEU A 101 -10.99 2.55 -12.59
CA LEU A 101 -11.12 1.39 -13.46
C LEU A 101 -12.42 1.48 -14.28
N ARG A 102 -13.56 1.74 -13.65
CA ARG A 102 -14.86 1.79 -14.32
C ARG A 102 -14.93 2.89 -15.39
N ASN A 103 -14.35 4.06 -15.09
CA ASN A 103 -14.31 5.21 -15.96
C ASN A 103 -13.16 5.13 -16.99
N MET A 104 -12.37 4.07 -16.96
CA MET A 104 -11.30 3.85 -17.91
C MET A 104 -11.89 3.55 -19.29
N GLU A 105 -11.41 4.26 -20.31
CA GLU A 105 -11.82 4.07 -21.70
C GLU A 105 -10.61 3.90 -22.61
N PHE A 106 -10.74 3.00 -23.58
CA PHE A 106 -9.81 2.84 -24.68
C PHE A 106 -10.60 2.88 -25.99
N SER A 107 -10.35 3.90 -26.81
CA SER A 107 -11.04 4.08 -28.08
C SER A 107 -10.15 3.72 -29.25
N THR A 108 -10.71 2.91 -30.15
CA THR A 108 -10.17 2.67 -31.49
C THR A 108 -10.99 3.47 -32.50
N LYS A 109 -10.64 3.40 -33.80
CA LYS A 109 -11.43 4.06 -34.86
C LYS A 109 -12.88 3.56 -34.93
N ASN A 110 -13.15 2.34 -34.48
CA ASN A 110 -14.45 1.67 -34.70
C ASN A 110 -15.21 1.41 -33.39
N GLU A 111 -14.52 1.27 -32.26
CA GLU A 111 -15.10 0.80 -31.01
C GLU A 111 -14.40 1.44 -29.80
N THR A 112 -15.19 1.74 -28.76
CA THR A 112 -14.70 2.16 -27.45
C THR A 112 -14.93 1.05 -26.43
N PHE A 113 -13.88 0.70 -25.71
CA PHE A 113 -13.90 -0.29 -24.64
C PHE A 113 -13.81 0.41 -23.29
N SER A 114 -14.64 0.01 -22.34
CA SER A 114 -14.65 0.58 -20.99
C SER A 114 -14.27 -0.45 -19.93
N GLY A 115 -13.87 0.02 -18.74
CA GLY A 115 -13.62 -0.84 -17.60
C GLY A 115 -12.46 -1.81 -17.81
N GLN A 116 -12.64 -3.05 -17.35
CA GLN A 116 -11.64 -4.12 -17.52
C GLN A 116 -11.35 -4.43 -19.01
N LYS A 117 -12.31 -4.23 -19.92
CA LYS A 117 -12.07 -4.43 -21.36
C LYS A 117 -11.12 -3.38 -21.94
N ALA A 118 -11.11 -2.16 -21.38
CA ALA A 118 -10.12 -1.16 -21.75
C ALA A 118 -8.70 -1.65 -21.43
N PHE A 119 -8.48 -2.26 -20.25
CA PHE A 119 -7.20 -2.84 -19.84
C PHE A 119 -6.71 -3.99 -20.73
N VAL A 120 -7.61 -4.82 -21.25
CA VAL A 120 -7.25 -5.81 -22.27
C VAL A 120 -6.65 -5.12 -23.50
N ASN A 121 -7.31 -4.07 -23.99
CA ASN A 121 -6.88 -3.36 -25.18
C ASN A 121 -5.62 -2.51 -24.95
N PHE A 122 -5.47 -1.88 -23.79
CA PHE A 122 -4.22 -1.24 -23.41
C PHE A 122 -3.04 -2.23 -23.42
N LYS A 123 -3.22 -3.44 -22.88
CA LYS A 123 -2.18 -4.49 -22.91
C LYS A 123 -1.80 -4.84 -24.36
N LEU A 124 -2.80 -5.09 -25.21
CA LEU A 124 -2.56 -5.39 -26.63
C LEU A 124 -1.84 -4.22 -27.34
N TYR A 125 -2.22 -2.98 -27.01
CA TYR A 125 -1.59 -1.79 -27.57
C TYR A 125 -0.15 -1.61 -27.10
N LEU A 126 0.14 -1.88 -25.82
CA LEU A 126 1.50 -1.92 -25.29
C LEU A 126 2.35 -2.97 -26.03
N PHE A 127 1.80 -4.16 -26.31
CA PHE A 127 2.51 -5.19 -27.07
C PHE A 127 2.78 -4.76 -28.52
N LYS A 128 1.88 -3.99 -29.15
CA LYS A 128 2.16 -3.36 -30.43
C LYS A 128 3.32 -2.37 -30.34
N CYS A 129 3.38 -1.56 -29.28
CA CYS A 129 4.49 -0.64 -29.03
C CYS A 129 5.81 -1.39 -28.82
N GLN A 130 5.79 -2.54 -28.14
CA GLN A 130 6.98 -3.39 -28.00
C GLN A 130 7.47 -3.94 -29.33
N ASN A 131 6.56 -4.40 -30.18
CA ASN A 131 6.93 -4.92 -31.50
C ASN A 131 7.52 -3.81 -32.37
N LEU A 132 6.97 -2.59 -32.30
CA LEU A 132 7.53 -1.41 -32.95
C LEU A 132 8.98 -1.16 -32.51
N VAL A 133 9.24 -1.14 -31.20
CA VAL A 133 10.59 -0.94 -30.64
C VAL A 133 11.54 -2.06 -31.05
N LYS A 134 11.10 -3.33 -30.99
CA LYS A 134 11.91 -4.48 -31.40
C LYS A 134 12.28 -4.40 -32.89
N GLN A 135 11.35 -4.00 -33.77
CA GLN A 135 11.63 -3.82 -35.20
C GLN A 135 12.66 -2.70 -35.44
N ALA A 136 12.52 -1.56 -34.76
CA ALA A 136 13.49 -0.47 -34.86
C ALA A 136 14.88 -0.91 -34.35
N ASN A 137 14.92 -1.65 -33.24
CA ASN A 137 16.16 -2.17 -32.65
C ASN A 137 16.87 -3.22 -33.53
N GLN A 138 16.11 -4.07 -34.23
CA GLN A 138 16.68 -5.03 -35.18
C GLN A 138 17.42 -4.33 -36.32
N LYS A 139 16.85 -3.25 -36.86
CA LYS A 139 17.52 -2.44 -37.89
C LYS A 139 18.79 -1.78 -37.39
N LEU A 140 18.79 -1.25 -36.17
CA LEU A 140 20.00 -0.70 -35.52
C LEU A 140 21.12 -1.74 -35.48
N THR A 141 20.80 -2.97 -35.04
CA THR A 141 21.77 -4.08 -34.93
C THR A 141 22.30 -4.53 -36.29
N ASN A 142 21.47 -4.49 -37.34
CA ASN A 142 21.87 -4.90 -38.69
C ASN A 142 22.75 -3.85 -39.41
N GLN A 143 22.63 -2.56 -39.04
CA GLN A 143 23.36 -1.47 -39.70
C GLN A 143 24.71 -1.17 -39.03
N GLU A 144 24.86 -1.49 -37.75
CA GLU A 144 26.08 -1.27 -36.99
C GLU A 144 26.63 -2.62 -36.48
N SER A 145 27.57 -3.21 -37.22
CA SER A 145 28.11 -4.56 -36.95
C SER A 145 28.73 -4.75 -35.55
N ASP A 146 29.01 -3.66 -34.82
CA ASP A 146 29.55 -3.65 -33.45
C ASP A 146 28.50 -3.31 -32.37
N ASN A 147 27.25 -3.01 -32.73
CA ASN A 147 26.23 -2.58 -31.77
C ASN A 147 25.37 -3.75 -31.29
N GLN A 148 25.39 -4.04 -29.98
CA GLN A 148 24.60 -5.12 -29.35
C GLN A 148 23.08 -4.82 -29.29
N GLY A 149 22.66 -3.66 -29.80
CA GLY A 149 21.28 -3.19 -29.72
C GLY A 149 20.90 -2.73 -28.31
N LEU A 150 19.62 -2.41 -28.12
CA LEU A 150 19.08 -2.02 -26.82
C LEU A 150 19.00 -3.22 -25.86
N PRO A 151 19.41 -3.06 -24.58
CA PRO A 151 19.17 -4.07 -23.56
C PRO A 151 17.67 -4.21 -23.25
N LYS A 152 17.28 -5.35 -22.66
CA LYS A 152 15.87 -5.72 -22.39
C LYS A 152 15.12 -4.63 -21.61
N GLU A 153 15.78 -4.02 -20.63
CA GLU A 153 15.23 -2.97 -19.77
C GLU A 153 14.99 -1.66 -20.55
N GLU A 154 15.86 -1.32 -21.50
CA GLU A 154 15.70 -0.15 -22.36
C GLU A 154 14.58 -0.38 -23.39
N ILE A 155 14.46 -1.59 -23.94
CA ILE A 155 13.31 -1.96 -24.80
C ILE A 155 12.01 -1.82 -24.01
N LEU A 156 11.98 -2.29 -22.76
CA LEU A 156 10.82 -2.18 -21.88
C LEU A 156 10.42 -0.72 -21.65
N ASP A 157 11.36 0.10 -21.16
CA ASP A 157 11.13 1.51 -20.84
C ASP A 157 10.68 2.27 -22.08
N LEU A 158 11.35 2.10 -23.23
CA LEU A 158 10.98 2.78 -24.47
C LEU A 158 9.59 2.37 -24.97
N SER A 159 9.27 1.08 -24.89
CA SER A 159 7.94 0.56 -25.27
C SER A 159 6.83 1.16 -24.40
N PHE A 160 7.08 1.27 -23.08
CA PHE A 160 6.13 1.88 -22.16
C PHE A 160 6.00 3.39 -22.40
N MET A 161 7.09 4.10 -22.69
CA MET A 161 7.05 5.52 -23.02
C MET A 161 6.18 5.80 -24.26
N ILE A 162 6.37 5.02 -25.34
CA ILE A 162 5.56 5.14 -26.55
C ILE A 162 4.10 4.78 -26.25
N PHE A 163 3.85 3.71 -25.48
CA PHE A 163 2.50 3.34 -25.08
C PHE A 163 1.78 4.43 -24.27
N PHE A 164 2.52 5.11 -23.37
CA PHE A 164 1.93 6.03 -22.41
C PHE A 164 1.67 7.41 -23.04
N PHE A 165 2.64 7.94 -23.80
CA PHE A 165 2.54 9.29 -24.38
C PHE A 165 2.17 9.30 -25.87
N GLY A 166 2.29 8.17 -26.55
CA GLY A 166 2.29 8.12 -28.00
C GLY A 166 3.60 8.61 -28.61
N ILE A 167 3.71 8.49 -29.94
CA ILE A 167 4.79 9.06 -30.73
C ILE A 167 4.21 9.55 -32.07
N ASP A 168 4.43 10.82 -32.42
CA ASP A 168 3.96 11.44 -33.65
C ASP A 168 4.95 12.53 -34.12
N LEU A 169 5.17 12.62 -35.44
CA LEU A 169 5.98 13.66 -36.06
C LEU A 169 5.42 15.07 -35.83
N LYS A 170 4.09 15.22 -35.69
CA LYS A 170 3.44 16.51 -35.41
C LYS A 170 3.87 17.14 -34.09
N TRP A 171 4.20 16.30 -33.10
CA TRP A 171 4.63 16.72 -31.77
C TRP A 171 6.06 16.22 -31.50
N LYS A 172 6.93 16.28 -32.52
CA LYS A 172 8.29 15.74 -32.46
C LYS A 172 9.11 16.35 -31.33
N SER A 173 9.01 17.67 -31.10
CA SER A 173 9.75 18.34 -30.02
C SER A 173 9.45 17.76 -28.64
N PHE A 174 8.16 17.54 -28.34
CA PHE A 174 7.72 16.89 -27.09
C PHE A 174 8.18 15.43 -27.02
N SER A 175 8.02 14.69 -28.12
CA SER A 175 8.48 13.29 -28.20
C SER A 175 10.01 13.17 -28.02
N ASP A 176 10.79 14.07 -28.62
CA ASP A 176 12.26 14.12 -28.48
C ASP A 176 12.70 14.43 -27.04
N GLU A 177 11.92 15.21 -26.28
CA GLU A 177 12.17 15.46 -24.86
C GLU A 177 11.93 14.20 -24.03
N LEU A 178 10.81 13.50 -24.25
CA LEU A 178 10.49 12.24 -23.57
C LEU A 178 11.53 11.14 -23.88
N LEU A 179 12.01 11.14 -25.12
CA LEU A 179 12.98 10.18 -25.65
C LEU A 179 14.43 10.67 -25.53
N ALA A 180 14.70 11.73 -24.77
CA ALA A 180 16.05 12.30 -24.64
C ALA A 180 17.12 11.27 -24.25
N LYS A 181 16.76 10.30 -23.40
CA LYS A 181 17.62 9.16 -23.00
C LYS A 181 18.14 8.35 -24.20
N TYR A 182 17.37 8.28 -25.29
CA TYR A 182 17.63 7.47 -26.47
C TYR A 182 18.24 8.26 -27.64
N LYS A 183 18.53 9.57 -27.46
CA LYS A 183 19.19 10.40 -28.49
C LYS A 183 20.59 9.91 -28.87
N LYS A 184 21.22 9.12 -28.00
CA LYS A 184 22.48 8.38 -28.30
C LYS A 184 22.32 7.34 -29.42
N TYR A 185 21.08 6.98 -29.80
CA TYR A 185 20.75 6.06 -30.88
C TYR A 185 19.92 6.78 -31.96
N PRO A 186 20.50 7.67 -32.77
CA PRO A 186 19.74 8.48 -33.73
C PRO A 186 18.99 7.63 -34.76
N HIS A 187 19.62 6.60 -35.33
CA HIS A 187 19.01 5.71 -36.31
C HIS A 187 17.79 4.94 -35.76
N LEU A 188 17.81 4.60 -34.46
CA LEU A 188 16.68 3.98 -33.79
C LEU A 188 15.49 4.95 -33.75
N LEU A 189 15.71 6.21 -33.35
CA LEU A 189 14.65 7.20 -33.26
C LEU A 189 14.05 7.50 -34.64
N ASP A 190 14.88 7.66 -35.66
CA ASP A 190 14.42 7.88 -37.04
C ASP A 190 13.55 6.72 -37.53
N GLU A 191 14.00 5.48 -37.28
CA GLU A 191 13.23 4.30 -37.64
C GLU A 191 11.92 4.18 -36.83
N LEU A 192 11.92 4.55 -35.54
CA LEU A 192 10.71 4.59 -34.73
C LEU A 192 9.69 5.58 -35.30
N TYR A 193 10.10 6.81 -35.64
CA TYR A 193 9.20 7.78 -36.26
C TYR A 193 8.68 7.31 -37.62
N ARG A 194 9.53 6.65 -38.42
CA ARG A 194 9.17 6.09 -39.72
C ARG A 194 8.14 4.96 -39.60
N LEU A 195 8.31 4.06 -38.63
CA LEU A 195 7.44 2.91 -38.40
C LEU A 195 6.14 3.29 -37.67
N ALA A 196 6.19 4.26 -36.75
CA ALA A 196 5.04 4.65 -35.95
C ALA A 196 3.91 5.30 -36.78
N GLN A 197 4.26 6.10 -37.78
CA GLN A 197 3.29 6.81 -38.63
C GLN A 197 2.14 7.44 -37.78
N LYS A 198 0.87 7.21 -38.13
CA LYS A 198 -0.31 7.72 -37.39
C LYS A 198 -0.90 6.73 -36.38
N ASP A 199 -0.43 5.49 -36.34
CA ASP A 199 -1.07 4.42 -35.58
C ASP A 199 -0.65 4.39 -34.10
N PHE A 200 0.37 5.19 -33.74
CA PHE A 200 0.93 5.26 -32.39
C PHE A 200 0.71 6.60 -31.67
N ASN A 201 -0.23 7.43 -32.13
CA ASN A 201 -0.58 8.71 -31.49
C ASN A 201 -1.79 8.59 -30.54
N LEU A 202 -1.84 7.54 -29.71
CA LEU A 202 -2.90 7.34 -28.72
C LEU A 202 -2.33 7.63 -27.32
N PRO A 203 -2.44 8.88 -26.82
CA PRO A 203 -1.95 9.21 -25.49
C PRO A 203 -2.84 8.57 -24.43
N ASN A 204 -2.32 7.54 -23.76
CA ASN A 204 -3.02 6.83 -22.68
C ASN A 204 -2.69 7.40 -21.29
N GLN A 205 -1.81 8.40 -21.24
CA GLN A 205 -1.21 8.95 -20.01
C GLN A 205 -2.24 9.49 -19.02
N THR A 206 -3.22 10.28 -19.45
CA THR A 206 -4.09 11.02 -18.53
C THR A 206 -4.85 10.09 -17.60
N ALA A 207 -5.50 9.07 -18.16
CA ALA A 207 -6.31 8.12 -17.38
C ALA A 207 -5.42 7.12 -16.60
N LEU A 208 -4.42 6.52 -17.25
CA LEU A 208 -3.56 5.52 -16.62
C LEU A 208 -2.66 6.12 -15.53
N SER A 209 -2.20 7.36 -15.69
CA SER A 209 -1.38 8.03 -14.65
C SER A 209 -2.18 8.22 -13.35
N THR A 210 -3.44 8.62 -13.45
CA THR A 210 -4.31 8.79 -12.29
C THR A 210 -4.56 7.45 -11.61
N TYR A 211 -4.85 6.41 -12.40
CA TYR A 211 -5.06 5.05 -11.92
C TYR A 211 -3.84 4.49 -11.17
N PHE A 212 -2.64 4.51 -11.77
CA PHE A 212 -1.42 3.98 -11.13
C PHE A 212 -0.96 4.81 -9.93
N ARG A 213 -1.11 6.14 -9.97
CA ARG A 213 -0.78 7.01 -8.83
C ARG A 213 -1.70 6.75 -7.64
N ASN A 214 -3.01 6.63 -7.87
CA ASN A 214 -3.96 6.29 -6.82
C ASN A 214 -3.62 4.92 -6.19
N LEU A 215 -3.31 3.91 -7.02
CA LEU A 215 -2.88 2.59 -6.56
C LEU A 215 -1.62 2.67 -5.67
N TYR A 216 -0.56 3.33 -6.15
CA TYR A 216 0.68 3.51 -5.39
C TYR A 216 0.46 4.27 -4.08
N ASN A 217 -0.40 5.30 -4.09
CA ASN A 217 -0.67 6.09 -2.89
C ASN A 217 -1.44 5.26 -1.84
N ALA A 218 -2.40 4.42 -2.26
CA ALA A 218 -3.12 3.54 -1.35
C ALA A 218 -2.18 2.54 -0.66
N ILE A 219 -1.27 1.96 -1.43
CA ILE A 219 -0.23 1.05 -0.92
C ILE A 219 0.72 1.81 0.02
N SER A 220 1.16 3.01 -0.37
CA SER A 220 2.08 3.83 0.42
C SER A 220 1.48 4.29 1.75
N LEU A 221 0.17 4.56 1.79
CA LEU A 221 -0.55 4.91 3.02
C LEU A 221 -0.43 3.80 4.07
N ILE A 222 -0.61 2.54 3.64
CA ILE A 222 -0.52 1.36 4.51
C ILE A 222 0.95 1.03 4.84
N ASP A 223 1.80 0.99 3.82
CA ASP A 223 3.21 0.60 3.94
C ASP A 223 3.98 1.48 4.92
N GLY A 224 3.77 2.80 4.84
CA GLY A 224 4.42 3.80 5.68
C GLY A 224 3.84 3.96 7.09
N ASN A 225 2.76 3.25 7.44
CA ASN A 225 2.08 3.47 8.70
C ASN A 225 2.69 2.69 9.87
N ASN A 226 3.02 3.35 10.98
CA ASN A 226 3.67 2.70 12.13
C ASN A 226 2.68 2.14 13.18
N ASP A 227 1.40 2.52 13.09
CA ASP A 227 0.35 1.96 13.96
C ASP A 227 -0.09 0.56 13.50
N LEU A 228 0.24 0.17 12.26
CA LEU A 228 -0.06 -1.15 11.69
C LEU A 228 1.11 -2.14 11.81
N SER A 229 0.82 -3.37 12.21
CA SER A 229 1.74 -4.50 12.13
C SER A 229 2.01 -4.91 10.67
N GLN A 230 3.11 -5.61 10.42
CA GLN A 230 3.42 -6.10 9.06
C GLN A 230 2.35 -7.07 8.53
N LYS A 231 1.72 -7.86 9.41
CA LYS A 231 0.63 -8.77 9.06
C LYS A 231 -0.62 -8.00 8.59
N GLU A 232 -0.99 -6.93 9.32
CA GLU A 232 -2.10 -6.07 8.93
C GLU A 232 -1.81 -5.37 7.60
N LYS A 233 -0.61 -4.79 7.44
CA LYS A 233 -0.19 -4.16 6.17
C LYS A 233 -0.31 -5.11 4.99
N TYR A 234 0.21 -6.32 5.15
CA TYR A 234 0.12 -7.37 4.14
C TYR A 234 -1.33 -7.71 3.80
N ASN A 235 -2.20 -7.85 4.80
CA ASN A 235 -3.61 -8.18 4.58
C ASN A 235 -4.36 -7.07 3.83
N TYR A 236 -4.20 -5.79 4.20
CA TYR A 236 -4.83 -4.69 3.48
C TYR A 236 -4.38 -4.65 2.00
N ILE A 237 -3.07 -4.72 1.76
CA ILE A 237 -2.53 -4.65 0.40
C ILE A 237 -2.89 -5.92 -0.40
N LYS A 238 -2.95 -7.08 0.24
CA LYS A 238 -3.46 -8.33 -0.37
C LYS A 238 -4.92 -8.17 -0.80
N SER A 239 -5.78 -7.54 0.01
CA SER A 239 -7.18 -7.28 -0.34
C SER A 239 -7.34 -6.31 -1.51
N LEU A 240 -6.48 -5.31 -1.64
CA LEU A 240 -6.42 -4.44 -2.82
C LEU A 240 -5.94 -5.22 -4.05
N ARG A 241 -4.83 -5.96 -3.92
CA ARG A 241 -4.24 -6.78 -4.98
C ARG A 241 -5.24 -7.79 -5.56
N ALA A 242 -6.08 -8.40 -4.72
CA ALA A 242 -7.08 -9.38 -5.14
C ALA A 242 -8.15 -8.82 -6.09
N GLN A 243 -8.21 -7.49 -6.25
CA GLN A 243 -9.18 -6.82 -7.13
C GLN A 243 -8.60 -6.51 -8.51
N LEU A 244 -7.29 -6.66 -8.70
CA LEU A 244 -6.60 -6.37 -9.95
C LEU A 244 -6.68 -7.58 -10.88
N SER A 245 -7.09 -7.35 -12.13
CA SER A 245 -7.02 -8.35 -13.18
C SER A 245 -5.58 -8.58 -13.64
N ASN A 246 -5.34 -9.73 -14.30
CA ASN A 246 -4.03 -10.03 -14.89
C ASN A 246 -3.61 -9.00 -15.95
N ASN A 247 -4.55 -8.38 -16.65
CA ASN A 247 -4.24 -7.32 -17.62
C ASN A 247 -3.77 -6.03 -16.92
N GLU A 248 -4.41 -5.66 -15.80
CA GLU A 248 -3.97 -4.55 -14.95
C GLU A 248 -2.58 -4.82 -14.36
N LEU A 249 -2.35 -6.02 -13.82
CA LEU A 249 -1.06 -6.41 -13.26
C LEU A 249 0.06 -6.42 -14.32
N CYS A 250 -0.24 -6.83 -15.56
CA CYS A 250 0.71 -6.80 -16.67
C CYS A 250 1.13 -5.36 -16.99
N LEU A 251 0.17 -4.45 -17.18
CA LEU A 251 0.49 -3.04 -17.41
C LEU A 251 1.22 -2.41 -16.23
N LEU A 252 0.83 -2.76 -15.00
CA LEU A 252 1.50 -2.30 -13.79
C LEU A 252 2.95 -2.80 -13.74
N TYR A 253 3.24 -4.04 -14.12
CA TYR A 253 4.61 -4.53 -14.22
C TYR A 253 5.45 -3.66 -15.17
N PHE A 254 4.91 -3.28 -16.33
CA PHE A 254 5.59 -2.37 -17.25
C PHE A 254 5.78 -0.95 -16.69
N ASP A 255 4.78 -0.40 -16.00
CA ASP A 255 4.92 0.88 -15.28
C ASP A 255 6.03 0.78 -14.21
N ILE A 256 6.00 -0.30 -13.42
CA ILE A 256 6.96 -0.58 -12.34
C ILE A 256 8.37 -0.75 -12.90
N MET A 257 8.56 -1.34 -14.07
CA MET A 257 9.89 -1.54 -14.67
C MET A 257 10.38 -0.32 -15.45
N SER A 258 9.47 0.53 -15.94
CA SER A 258 9.83 1.80 -16.56
C SER A 258 10.45 2.79 -15.55
N ARG A 259 10.89 3.95 -16.04
CA ARG A 259 11.35 5.06 -15.19
C ARG A 259 10.33 5.52 -14.13
N TYR A 260 9.02 5.37 -14.36
CA TYR A 260 7.96 5.81 -13.44
C TYR A 260 7.84 4.94 -12.19
N GLY A 261 8.20 3.66 -12.32
CA GLY A 261 8.17 2.67 -11.25
C GLY A 261 9.29 2.75 -10.21
N THR A 262 10.21 3.70 -10.32
CA THR A 262 11.40 3.77 -9.45
C THR A 262 11.06 3.75 -7.95
N LYS A 263 9.96 4.39 -7.54
CA LYS A 263 9.51 4.39 -6.13
C LYS A 263 9.05 3.02 -5.65
N TRP A 264 8.43 2.21 -6.52
CA TRP A 264 8.04 0.84 -6.21
C TRP A 264 9.26 -0.04 -5.97
N ARG A 265 10.22 0.03 -6.89
CA ARG A 265 11.46 -0.78 -6.82
C ARG A 265 12.31 -0.42 -5.61
N LYS A 266 12.52 0.88 -5.33
CA LYS A 266 13.30 1.34 -4.15
C LYS A 266 12.69 0.91 -2.81
N LYS A 267 11.37 0.77 -2.74
CA LYS A 267 10.65 0.33 -1.53
C LYS A 267 10.42 -1.19 -1.49
N HIS A 268 10.85 -1.93 -2.51
CA HIS A 268 10.63 -3.38 -2.64
C HIS A 268 9.15 -3.78 -2.46
N LEU A 269 8.22 -2.95 -2.97
CA LEU A 269 6.77 -3.15 -2.74
C LEU A 269 6.25 -4.41 -3.44
N VAL A 270 6.85 -4.79 -4.58
CA VAL A 270 6.43 -5.98 -5.35
C VAL A 270 6.70 -7.23 -4.53
N GLU A 271 7.90 -7.37 -3.99
CA GLU A 271 8.34 -8.54 -3.23
C GLU A 271 7.69 -8.55 -1.84
N LYS A 272 7.66 -7.41 -1.15
CA LYS A 272 7.10 -7.27 0.20
C LYS A 272 5.64 -7.70 0.28
N TYR A 273 4.87 -7.43 -0.78
CA TYR A 273 3.43 -7.72 -0.82
C TYR A 273 3.03 -8.77 -1.85
N LYS A 274 4.02 -9.47 -2.45
CA LYS A 274 3.80 -10.45 -3.54
C LYS A 274 2.86 -9.90 -4.62
N PHE A 275 3.09 -8.65 -5.04
CA PHE A 275 2.07 -7.87 -5.76
C PHE A 275 1.75 -8.43 -7.15
N LEU A 276 2.74 -9.04 -7.82
CA LEU A 276 2.61 -9.61 -9.16
C LEU A 276 2.40 -11.14 -9.17
N LYS A 277 2.20 -11.77 -8.01
CA LYS A 277 2.10 -13.24 -7.89
C LYS A 277 0.94 -13.87 -8.70
N ASN A 278 -0.16 -13.14 -8.92
CA ASN A 278 -1.32 -13.65 -9.65
C ASN A 278 -1.13 -13.64 -11.18
N LEU A 279 -0.07 -13.02 -11.70
CA LEU A 279 0.23 -13.06 -13.13
C LEU A 279 0.60 -14.50 -13.55
N PRO A 280 0.02 -15.02 -14.64
CA PRO A 280 0.48 -16.26 -15.24
C PRO A 280 1.88 -16.10 -15.84
N PRO A 281 2.70 -17.17 -15.88
CA PRO A 281 3.92 -17.20 -16.69
C PRO A 281 3.60 -16.85 -18.15
N LYS A 282 4.53 -16.19 -18.86
CA LYS A 282 4.43 -15.86 -20.29
C LYS A 282 3.31 -14.87 -20.64
N PHE A 283 2.71 -14.22 -19.65
CA PHE A 283 1.60 -13.29 -19.88
C PHE A 283 2.03 -11.90 -20.40
N CYS A 284 3.31 -11.52 -20.22
CA CYS A 284 3.81 -10.17 -20.53
C CYS A 284 4.73 -10.12 -21.78
N ASN A 285 4.41 -10.89 -22.83
CA ASN A 285 5.05 -10.83 -24.16
C ASN A 285 6.59 -10.99 -24.15
N GLY A 286 7.08 -11.99 -23.43
CA GLY A 286 8.51 -12.32 -23.33
C GLY A 286 9.27 -11.58 -22.22
N PHE A 287 8.57 -10.77 -21.43
CA PHE A 287 9.07 -10.23 -20.18
C PHE A 287 8.46 -11.04 -19.03
N GLU A 288 9.28 -11.56 -18.12
CA GLU A 288 8.79 -12.34 -16.98
C GLU A 288 9.06 -11.57 -15.69
N PRO A 289 8.03 -11.24 -14.90
CA PRO A 289 8.20 -10.65 -13.57
C PRO A 289 9.22 -11.40 -12.67
N LYS A 290 9.37 -12.72 -12.85
CA LYS A 290 10.36 -13.53 -12.13
C LYS A 290 11.82 -13.24 -12.48
N ASP A 291 12.08 -12.73 -13.68
CA ASP A 291 13.44 -12.34 -14.08
C ASP A 291 13.90 -11.11 -13.27
N ASP A 292 12.96 -10.24 -12.89
CA ASP A 292 13.24 -8.94 -12.28
C ASP A 292 13.01 -8.91 -10.76
N PHE A 293 12.13 -9.78 -10.25
CA PHE A 293 11.71 -9.78 -8.85
C PHE A 293 11.71 -11.19 -8.27
N LYS A 294 12.10 -11.29 -6.98
CA LYS A 294 11.99 -12.53 -6.21
C LYS A 294 10.53 -12.82 -5.89
N LEU A 295 9.86 -13.61 -6.73
CA LEU A 295 8.46 -13.99 -6.54
C LEU A 295 8.22 -15.45 -6.94
N GLU A 296 7.15 -16.02 -6.37
CA GLU A 296 6.57 -17.31 -6.76
C GLU A 296 5.20 -17.02 -7.37
N TYR A 297 4.90 -17.64 -8.50
CA TYR A 297 3.59 -17.47 -9.14
C TYR A 297 2.54 -18.30 -8.41
N GLU A 298 1.28 -17.86 -8.42
CA GLU A 298 0.18 -18.61 -7.80
C GLU A 298 0.00 -20.00 -8.43
N SER A 299 0.24 -20.14 -9.74
CA SER A 299 0.16 -21.43 -10.44
C SER A 299 1.20 -22.46 -9.97
N GLU A 300 2.23 -22.04 -9.25
CA GLU A 300 3.30 -22.91 -8.76
C GLU A 300 3.05 -23.45 -7.36
N GLU A 301 2.06 -22.90 -6.62
CA GLU A 301 1.68 -23.43 -5.31
C GLU A 301 0.84 -24.71 -5.40
N TYR A 302 0.32 -25.02 -6.59
CA TYR A 302 -0.48 -26.21 -6.85
C TYR A 302 0.35 -27.42 -7.33
N ASN A 303 1.66 -27.23 -7.56
CA ASN A 303 2.59 -28.25 -8.03
C ASN A 303 3.61 -28.59 -6.94
#